data_AF-A0A853IYL2-F1
#
_entry.id   AF-A0A853IYL2-F1
#
_cell.length_a   1.000
_cell.length_b   1.000
_cell.length_c   1.000
_cell.angle_alpha   90.00
_cell.angle_beta   90.00
_cell.angle_gamma   90.00
#
_symmetry.space_group_name_H-M   'P 1'
#
loop_
_entity.id
_entity.type
_entity.pdbx_description
1 polymer ?
#
loop_
_entity_poly.entity_id
_entity_poly.type
_entity_poly.pdbx_seq_one_letter_code
_entity_poly.pdbx_strand_id
1 'polypeptide(L)'
;MNAPQDLNRLYANVSDSVGKAMADILSLNVEHKDGKREIGNITKKLRDIQNRFDSELQQLKTHAEWDTFTLAFFGETNAGKSTIIESLRILFKEETRQALLQQHANDLEQFAQALTAHLEHVREGLHALYSEYTDELTAICQGTDRLVRIAQSEVQERNAIAKAEADARNLIVQQETQARLEIQRQEVVHRQQLAETEAQARQKLAEQESSARLAAEQQEVSQRLQIEQAYAVSRHKLRLALFGGGGILIGAMAAVALLKLAGV
;
A
#
# COMPACT_ATOMS: atom_id res chain seq x y z
N MET A 1 -62.12 13.38 -65.53
CA MET A 1 -63.47 13.08 -66.04
C MET A 1 -64.01 11.94 -65.21
N ASN A 2 -65.08 12.14 -64.45
CA ASN A 2 -65.64 11.11 -63.57
C ASN A 2 -66.53 10.17 -64.39
N ALA A 3 -65.92 9.16 -65.01
CA ALA A 3 -66.60 8.08 -65.73
C ALA A 3 -67.86 7.52 -65.03
N PRO A 4 -67.91 7.33 -63.68
CA PRO A 4 -69.13 6.85 -63.01
C PRO A 4 -70.28 7.87 -62.99
N GLN A 5 -69.99 9.18 -63.02
CA GLN A 5 -71.02 10.22 -63.07
C GLN A 5 -71.64 10.31 -64.48
N ASP A 6 -70.82 10.14 -65.52
CA ASP A 6 -71.28 10.15 -66.91
C ASP A 6 -72.13 8.91 -67.23
N LEU A 7 -71.74 7.74 -66.73
CA LEU A 7 -72.49 6.50 -66.93
C LEU A 7 -73.82 6.50 -66.17
N ASN A 8 -73.84 6.95 -64.92
CA ASN A 8 -75.08 7.11 -64.16
C ASN A 8 -76.06 8.10 -64.82
N ARG A 9 -75.52 9.17 -65.42
CA ARG A 9 -76.31 10.14 -66.18
C ARG A 9 -76.89 9.52 -67.47
N LEU A 10 -76.12 8.69 -68.16
CA LEU A 10 -76.59 7.98 -69.36
C LEU A 10 -77.78 7.07 -69.03
N TYR A 11 -77.68 6.27 -67.97
CA TYR A 11 -78.76 5.37 -67.57
C TYR A 11 -80.02 6.12 -67.09
N ALA A 12 -79.85 7.23 -66.37
CA ALA A 12 -80.97 8.10 -65.98
C ALA A 12 -81.67 8.69 -67.22
N ASN A 13 -80.92 9.16 -68.22
CA ASN A 13 -81.48 9.69 -69.45
C ASN A 13 -82.29 8.64 -70.24
N VAL A 14 -81.86 7.37 -70.23
CA VAL A 14 -82.57 6.27 -70.89
C VAL A 14 -83.89 5.98 -70.17
N SER A 15 -83.90 5.88 -68.83
CA SER A 15 -85.13 5.67 -68.06
C SER A 15 -86.11 6.84 -68.24
N ASP A 16 -85.62 8.08 -68.22
CA ASP A 16 -86.42 9.29 -68.48
C ASP A 16 -87.01 9.31 -69.90
N SER A 17 -86.24 8.88 -70.91
CA SER A 17 -86.71 8.80 -72.29
C SER A 17 -87.82 7.75 -72.46
N VAL A 18 -87.70 6.59 -71.80
CA VAL A 18 -88.73 5.55 -71.81
C VAL A 18 -89.99 6.05 -71.08
N GLY A 19 -89.83 6.76 -69.97
CA GLY A 19 -90.94 7.41 -69.26
C GLY A 19 -91.69 8.42 -70.11
N LYS A 20 -90.97 9.27 -70.86
CA LYS A 20 -91.57 10.24 -71.81
C LYS A 20 -92.33 9.54 -72.94
N ALA A 21 -91.72 8.54 -73.58
CA ALA A 21 -92.40 7.78 -74.64
C ALA A 21 -93.68 7.09 -74.14
N MET A 22 -93.68 6.60 -72.89
CA MET A 22 -94.87 6.01 -72.28
C MET A 22 -95.96 7.07 -72.02
N ALA A 23 -95.59 8.27 -71.56
CA ALA A 23 -96.53 9.38 -71.39
C ALA A 23 -97.13 9.84 -72.73
N ASP A 24 -96.32 9.93 -73.78
CA ASP A 24 -96.76 10.29 -75.12
C ASP A 24 -97.76 9.28 -75.68
N ILE A 25 -97.50 7.98 -75.54
CA ILE A 25 -98.41 6.91 -75.99
C ILE A 25 -99.74 6.91 -75.22
N LEU A 26 -99.71 7.22 -73.92
CA LEU A 26 -100.92 7.35 -73.09
C LEU A 26 -101.74 8.58 -73.44
N SER A 27 -101.12 9.62 -74.01
CA SER A 27 -101.80 10.85 -74.46
C SER A 27 -102.51 10.71 -75.81
N LEU A 28 -102.23 9.64 -76.58
CA LEU A 28 -102.87 9.37 -77.87
C LEU A 28 -104.33 8.95 -77.66
N ASN A 29 -105.27 9.88 -77.88
CA ASN A 29 -106.70 9.59 -77.79
C ASN A 29 -107.20 8.89 -79.07
N VAL A 30 -107.27 7.56 -79.05
CA VAL A 30 -107.82 6.75 -80.15
C VAL A 30 -109.23 6.28 -79.81
N GLU A 31 -110.22 6.73 -80.58
CA GLU A 31 -111.63 6.42 -80.33
C GLU A 31 -112.01 4.98 -80.74
N HIS A 32 -111.25 4.38 -81.65
CA HIS A 32 -111.51 3.05 -82.19
C HIS A 32 -111.12 1.92 -81.20
N LYS A 33 -111.99 0.91 -81.06
CA LYS A 33 -111.84 -0.18 -80.07
C LYS A 33 -110.53 -0.97 -80.24
N ASP A 34 -110.14 -1.28 -81.48
CA ASP A 34 -108.89 -2.02 -81.75
C ASP A 34 -107.64 -1.15 -81.47
N GLY A 35 -107.71 0.15 -81.72
CA GLY A 35 -106.63 1.08 -81.41
C GLY A 35 -106.41 1.25 -79.90
N LYS A 36 -107.49 1.30 -79.09
CA LYS A 36 -107.38 1.28 -77.63
C LYS A 36 -106.73 0.00 -77.11
N ARG A 37 -107.02 -1.15 -77.74
CA ARG A 37 -106.42 -2.44 -77.38
C ARG A 37 -104.92 -2.46 -77.68
N GLU A 38 -104.50 -1.99 -78.84
CA GLU A 38 -103.07 -1.93 -79.20
C GLU A 38 -102.27 -0.94 -78.35
N ILE A 39 -102.83 0.24 -78.03
CA ILE A 39 -102.21 1.18 -77.09
C ILE A 39 -102.02 0.55 -75.71
N GLY A 40 -103.03 -0.19 -75.23
CA GLY A 40 -102.93 -0.95 -73.98
C GLY A 40 -101.82 -2.01 -74.02
N ASN A 41 -101.70 -2.75 -75.12
CA ASN A 41 -100.65 -3.75 -75.32
C ASN A 41 -99.25 -3.14 -75.35
N ILE A 42 -99.07 -2.03 -76.07
CA ILE A 42 -97.79 -1.31 -76.18
C ILE A 42 -97.40 -0.72 -74.82
N THR A 43 -98.34 -0.06 -74.13
CA THR A 43 -98.11 0.52 -72.80
C THR A 43 -97.69 -0.55 -71.80
N LYS A 44 -98.36 -1.72 -71.82
CA LYS A 44 -98.01 -2.85 -70.96
C LYS A 44 -96.59 -3.34 -71.24
N LYS A 45 -96.23 -3.57 -72.52
CA LYS A 45 -94.88 -4.00 -72.91
C LYS A 45 -93.81 -2.98 -72.53
N LEU A 46 -94.06 -1.68 -72.71
CA LEU A 46 -93.13 -0.62 -72.31
C LEU A 46 -92.92 -0.56 -70.80
N ARG A 47 -93.99 -0.70 -70.02
CA ARG A 47 -93.91 -0.79 -68.55
C ARG A 47 -93.09 -2.00 -68.10
N ASP A 48 -93.29 -3.15 -68.74
CA ASP A 48 -92.52 -4.36 -68.44
C ASP A 48 -91.03 -4.22 -68.81
N ILE A 49 -90.71 -3.45 -69.85
CA ILE A 49 -89.32 -3.11 -70.21
C ILE A 49 -88.72 -2.15 -69.18
N GLN A 50 -89.44 -1.10 -68.80
CA GLN A 50 -88.98 -0.12 -67.81
C GLN A 50 -88.69 -0.79 -66.47
N ASN A 51 -89.61 -1.60 -65.95
CA ASN A 51 -89.44 -2.31 -64.69
C ASN A 51 -88.23 -3.24 -64.68
N ARG A 52 -87.98 -3.96 -65.79
CA ARG A 52 -86.80 -4.82 -65.91
C ARG A 52 -85.51 -4.02 -65.97
N PHE A 53 -85.49 -2.96 -66.78
CA PHE A 53 -84.33 -2.09 -66.92
C PHE A 53 -83.95 -1.42 -65.59
N ASP A 54 -84.93 -0.88 -64.85
CA ASP A 54 -84.68 -0.24 -63.56
C ASP A 54 -84.18 -1.25 -62.51
N SER A 55 -84.71 -2.48 -62.52
CA SER A 55 -84.24 -3.57 -61.66
C SER A 55 -82.79 -3.99 -61.98
N GLU A 56 -82.46 -4.17 -63.26
CA GLU A 56 -81.10 -4.52 -63.69
C GLU A 56 -80.11 -3.40 -63.37
N LEU A 57 -80.50 -2.14 -63.56
CA LEU A 57 -79.69 -0.98 -63.20
C LEU A 57 -79.43 -0.91 -61.69
N GLN A 58 -80.43 -1.23 -60.86
CA GLN A 58 -80.28 -1.27 -59.42
C GLN A 58 -79.35 -2.41 -58.98
N GLN A 59 -79.43 -3.58 -59.60
CA GLN A 59 -78.50 -4.67 -59.33
C GLN A 59 -77.06 -4.30 -59.68
N LEU A 60 -76.86 -3.66 -60.84
CA LEU A 60 -75.55 -3.20 -61.27
C LEU A 60 -74.97 -2.15 -60.31
N LYS A 61 -75.78 -1.18 -59.86
CA LYS A 61 -75.34 -0.17 -58.87
C LYS A 61 -74.97 -0.77 -57.51
N THR A 62 -75.66 -1.83 -57.09
CA THR A 62 -75.47 -2.41 -55.75
C THR A 62 -74.28 -3.37 -55.69
N HIS A 63 -73.97 -4.05 -56.79
CA HIS A 63 -73.00 -5.15 -56.79
C HIS A 63 -71.72 -4.90 -57.59
N ALA A 64 -71.66 -3.83 -58.39
CA ALA A 64 -70.45 -3.50 -59.12
C ALA A 64 -69.55 -2.60 -58.25
N GLU A 65 -68.38 -3.11 -57.89
CA GLU A 65 -67.30 -2.35 -57.28
C GLU A 65 -66.60 -1.51 -58.34
N TRP A 66 -67.14 -0.32 -58.63
CA TRP A 66 -66.55 0.60 -59.62
C TRP A 66 -65.29 1.33 -59.11
N ASP A 67 -65.05 1.32 -57.80
CA ASP A 67 -63.97 2.09 -57.15
C ASP A 67 -62.76 1.23 -56.72
N THR A 68 -62.87 -0.10 -56.79
CA THR A 68 -61.81 -1.01 -56.36
C THR A 68 -61.03 -1.55 -57.55
N PHE A 69 -59.76 -1.15 -57.69
CA PHE A 69 -58.85 -1.78 -58.63
C PHE A 69 -58.23 -3.04 -58.02
N THR A 70 -58.76 -4.20 -58.40
CA THR A 70 -58.28 -5.50 -57.89
C THR A 70 -57.12 -6.02 -58.73
N LEU A 71 -55.96 -6.18 -58.10
CA LEU A 71 -54.77 -6.78 -58.70
C LEU A 71 -54.46 -8.13 -58.03
N ALA A 72 -54.43 -9.20 -58.83
CA ALA A 72 -54.09 -10.55 -58.36
C ALA A 72 -52.70 -10.97 -58.86
N PHE A 73 -51.86 -11.45 -57.95
CA PHE A 73 -50.50 -11.93 -58.26
C PHE A 73 -50.44 -13.46 -58.25
N PHE A 74 -50.13 -14.06 -59.40
CA PHE A 74 -49.97 -15.52 -59.55
C PHE A 74 -48.51 -15.88 -59.87
N GLY A 75 -48.05 -17.04 -59.41
CA GLY A 75 -46.71 -17.56 -59.67
C GLY A 75 -46.26 -18.56 -58.60
N GLU A 76 -45.11 -19.21 -58.82
CA GLU A 76 -44.52 -20.19 -57.89
C GLU A 76 -43.89 -19.53 -56.66
N THR A 77 -43.59 -20.30 -55.61
CA THR A 77 -42.82 -19.81 -54.45
C THR A 77 -41.48 -19.23 -54.91
N ASN A 78 -41.03 -18.17 -54.25
CA ASN A 78 -39.78 -17.46 -54.57
C ASN A 78 -39.74 -16.72 -55.93
N ALA A 79 -40.84 -16.63 -56.68
CA ALA A 79 -40.91 -15.83 -57.91
C ALA A 79 -40.93 -14.28 -57.67
N GLY A 80 -40.65 -13.83 -56.45
CA GLY A 80 -40.63 -12.40 -56.11
C GLY A 80 -42.00 -11.75 -55.89
N LYS A 81 -43.11 -12.52 -55.86
CA LYS A 81 -44.47 -11.99 -55.65
C LYS A 81 -44.57 -11.10 -54.40
N SER A 82 -44.03 -11.56 -53.26
CA SER A 82 -44.04 -10.80 -52.01
C SER A 82 -43.26 -9.50 -52.11
N THR A 83 -42.12 -9.50 -52.82
CA THR A 83 -41.30 -8.30 -53.06
C THR A 83 -42.02 -7.26 -53.90
N ILE A 84 -42.76 -7.68 -54.93
CA ILE A 84 -43.54 -6.77 -55.78
C ILE A 84 -44.70 -6.17 -54.98
N ILE A 85 -45.45 -7.01 -54.26
CA ILE A 85 -46.53 -6.54 -53.37
C ILE A 85 -45.97 -5.50 -52.40
N GLU A 86 -44.84 -5.81 -51.76
CA GLU A 86 -44.21 -4.90 -50.80
C GLU A 86 -43.73 -3.60 -51.45
N SER A 87 -43.16 -3.67 -52.65
CA SER A 87 -42.72 -2.48 -53.40
C SER A 87 -43.91 -1.56 -53.73
N LEU A 88 -45.06 -2.13 -54.09
CA LEU A 88 -46.27 -1.36 -54.34
C LEU A 88 -46.81 -0.72 -53.06
N ARG A 89 -46.81 -1.44 -51.94
CA ARG A 89 -47.21 -0.90 -50.63
C ARG A 89 -46.37 0.31 -50.23
N ILE A 90 -45.06 0.25 -50.47
CA ILE A 90 -44.14 1.36 -50.22
C ILE A 90 -44.40 2.51 -51.20
N LEU A 91 -44.51 2.22 -52.50
CA LEU A 91 -44.71 3.23 -53.54
C LEU A 91 -46.00 4.03 -53.35
N PHE A 92 -47.09 3.33 -52.99
CA PHE A 92 -48.40 3.94 -52.73
C PHE A 92 -48.57 4.43 -51.29
N LYS A 93 -47.53 4.35 -50.45
CA LYS A 93 -47.54 4.86 -49.09
C LYS A 93 -48.69 4.30 -48.25
N GLU A 94 -48.86 2.98 -48.26
CA GLU A 94 -49.88 2.32 -47.44
C GLU A 94 -49.74 2.73 -45.97
N GLU A 95 -50.75 3.38 -45.41
CA GLU A 95 -50.69 4.01 -44.08
C GLU A 95 -50.36 3.01 -42.97
N THR A 96 -50.98 1.83 -43.02
CA THR A 96 -50.75 0.73 -42.07
C THR A 96 -49.28 0.28 -42.08
N ARG A 97 -48.66 0.23 -43.26
CA ARG A 97 -47.25 -0.15 -43.42
C ARG A 97 -46.32 0.95 -42.93
N GLN A 98 -46.63 2.21 -43.21
CA GLN A 98 -45.86 3.35 -42.70
C GLN A 98 -45.89 3.41 -41.17
N ALA A 99 -47.07 3.23 -40.56
CA ALA A 99 -47.21 3.19 -39.11
C ALA A 99 -46.34 2.08 -38.49
N LEU A 100 -46.36 0.89 -39.09
CA LEU A 100 -45.57 -0.25 -38.61
C LEU A 100 -44.05 -0.02 -38.79
N LEU A 101 -43.62 0.60 -39.89
CA LEU A 101 -42.21 0.98 -40.08
C LEU A 101 -41.76 2.03 -39.06
N GLN A 102 -42.61 3.01 -38.75
CA GLN A 102 -42.33 4.03 -37.75
C GLN A 102 -42.25 3.43 -36.33
N GLN A 103 -43.16 2.51 -36.02
CA GLN A 103 -43.13 1.78 -34.74
C GLN A 103 -41.83 0.99 -34.59
N HIS A 104 -41.44 0.22 -35.61
CA HIS A 104 -40.19 -0.54 -35.58
C HIS A 104 -38.96 0.37 -35.43
N ALA A 105 -38.95 1.54 -36.08
CA ALA A 105 -37.88 2.51 -35.94
C ALA A 105 -37.78 3.04 -34.49
N ASN A 106 -38.92 3.36 -33.87
CA ASN A 106 -38.97 3.80 -32.48
C ASN A 106 -38.53 2.68 -31.52
N ASP A 107 -38.96 1.44 -31.74
CA ASP A 107 -38.57 0.29 -30.93
C ASP A 107 -37.05 0.06 -31.01
N LEU A 108 -36.47 0.14 -32.21
CA LEU A 108 -35.01 0.06 -32.41
C LEU A 108 -34.26 1.14 -31.63
N GLU A 109 -34.77 2.37 -31.63
CA GLU A 109 -34.17 3.48 -30.87
C GLU A 109 -34.25 3.23 -29.36
N GLN A 110 -35.40 2.76 -28.86
CA GLN A 110 -35.57 2.41 -27.44
C GLN A 110 -34.62 1.27 -27.03
N PHE A 111 -34.48 0.23 -27.85
CA PHE A 111 -33.53 -0.85 -27.58
C PHE A 111 -32.09 -0.36 -27.56
N ALA A 112 -31.70 0.51 -28.49
CA ALA A 112 -30.35 1.09 -28.52
C ALA A 112 -30.07 1.92 -27.27
N GLN A 113 -31.03 2.74 -26.83
CA GLN A 113 -30.91 3.52 -25.59
C GLN A 113 -30.81 2.61 -24.36
N ALA A 114 -31.66 1.58 -24.26
CA ALA A 114 -31.64 0.64 -23.14
C ALA A 114 -30.32 -0.13 -23.06
N LEU A 115 -29.80 -0.60 -24.21
CA LEU A 115 -28.51 -1.29 -24.28
C LEU A 115 -27.37 -0.36 -23.84
N THR A 116 -27.40 0.89 -24.29
CA THR A 116 -26.40 1.90 -23.90
C THR A 116 -26.43 2.15 -22.39
N ALA A 117 -27.61 2.32 -21.80
CA ALA A 117 -27.77 2.51 -20.36
C ALA A 117 -27.26 1.29 -19.56
N HIS A 118 -27.52 0.07 -20.03
CA HIS A 118 -26.99 -1.13 -19.38
C HIS A 118 -25.46 -1.22 -19.46
N LEU A 119 -24.87 -0.91 -20.61
CA LEU A 119 -23.40 -0.89 -20.75
C LEU A 119 -22.76 0.16 -19.84
N GLU A 120 -23.38 1.33 -19.72
CA GLU A 120 -22.94 2.37 -18.81
C GLU A 120 -23.00 1.93 -17.34
N HIS A 121 -24.11 1.30 -16.94
CA HIS A 121 -24.24 0.78 -15.58
C HIS A 121 -23.19 -0.29 -15.24
N VAL A 122 -22.92 -1.21 -16.18
CA VAL A 122 -21.86 -2.23 -16.01
C VAL A 122 -20.48 -1.58 -15.93
N ARG A 123 -20.22 -0.57 -16.76
CA ARG A 123 -18.96 0.19 -16.76
C ARG A 123 -18.73 0.89 -15.42
N GLU A 124 -19.74 1.58 -14.91
CA GLU A 124 -19.71 2.26 -13.61
C GLU A 124 -19.51 1.26 -12.47
N GLY A 125 -20.24 0.14 -12.47
CA GLY A 125 -20.11 -0.91 -11.47
C GLY A 125 -18.71 -1.53 -11.45
N LEU A 126 -18.13 -1.81 -12.62
CA LEU A 126 -16.75 -2.28 -12.72
C LEU A 126 -15.76 -1.24 -12.21
N HIS A 127 -15.94 0.04 -12.58
CA HIS A 127 -15.05 1.11 -12.14
C HIS A 127 -15.05 1.28 -10.62
N ALA A 128 -16.23 1.22 -9.99
CA ALA A 128 -16.35 1.27 -8.53
C ALA A 128 -15.61 0.09 -7.86
N LEU A 129 -15.81 -1.13 -8.37
CA LEU A 129 -15.17 -2.33 -7.85
C LEU A 129 -13.64 -2.27 -7.99
N TYR A 130 -13.14 -1.79 -9.14
CA TYR A 130 -11.70 -1.58 -9.34
C TYR A 130 -11.14 -0.52 -8.40
N SER A 131 -11.85 0.59 -8.19
CA SER A 131 -11.42 1.66 -7.28
C SER A 131 -11.27 1.13 -5.85
N GLU A 132 -12.24 0.38 -5.37
CA GLU A 132 -12.21 -0.22 -4.04
C GLU A 132 -10.99 -1.15 -3.87
N TYR A 133 -10.73 -2.04 -4.83
CA TYR A 133 -9.55 -2.89 -4.80
C TYR A 133 -8.24 -2.10 -4.85
N THR A 134 -8.16 -1.04 -5.65
CA THR A 134 -6.95 -0.21 -5.70
C THR A 134 -6.70 0.53 -4.39
N ASP A 135 -7.76 0.96 -3.71
CA ASP A 135 -7.66 1.62 -2.40
C ASP A 135 -7.20 0.63 -1.33
N GLU A 136 -7.77 -0.59 -1.30
CA GLU A 136 -7.34 -1.66 -0.40
C GLU A 136 -5.87 -2.04 -0.63
N LEU A 137 -5.46 -2.25 -1.88
CA LEU A 137 -4.08 -2.55 -2.22
C LEU A 137 -3.14 -1.43 -1.78
N THR A 138 -3.54 -0.17 -1.99
CA THR A 138 -2.76 0.99 -1.55
C THR A 138 -2.61 1.01 -0.03
N ALA A 139 -3.68 0.72 0.72
CA ALA A 139 -3.64 0.64 2.17
C ALA A 139 -2.71 -0.50 2.65
N ILE A 140 -2.74 -1.66 2.00
CA ILE A 140 -1.86 -2.79 2.31
C ILE A 140 -0.39 -2.43 2.03
N CYS A 141 -0.09 -1.80 0.89
CA CYS A 141 1.25 -1.33 0.56
C CYS A 141 1.76 -0.34 1.61
N GLN A 142 0.96 0.66 1.99
CA GLN A 142 1.31 1.63 3.04
C GLN A 142 1.54 0.96 4.39
N GLY A 143 0.71 -0.02 4.75
CA GLY A 143 0.87 -0.82 5.97
C GLY A 143 2.19 -1.59 5.96
N THR A 144 2.55 -2.18 4.82
CA THR A 144 3.82 -2.90 4.63
C THR A 144 5.02 -1.97 4.77
N ASP A 145 4.99 -0.79 4.14
CA ASP A 145 6.04 0.22 4.28
C ASP A 145 6.21 0.72 5.71
N ARG A 146 5.10 0.80 6.46
CA ARG A 146 5.14 1.15 7.88
C ARG A 146 5.79 0.05 8.71
N LEU A 147 5.47 -1.22 8.45
CA LEU A 147 6.10 -2.37 9.11
C LEU A 147 7.60 -2.42 8.84
N VAL A 148 8.02 -2.20 7.59
CA VAL A 148 9.44 -2.15 7.23
C VAL A 148 10.17 -1.06 8.03
N ARG A 149 9.58 0.15 8.14
CA ARG A 149 10.17 1.23 8.94
C ARG A 149 10.27 0.88 10.42
N ILE A 150 9.23 0.29 11.01
CA ILE A 150 9.22 -0.13 12.41
C ILE A 150 10.29 -1.21 12.66
N ALA A 151 10.38 -2.21 11.79
CA ALA A 151 11.40 -3.25 11.91
C ALA A 151 12.82 -2.68 11.81
N GLN A 152 13.05 -1.71 10.91
CA GLN A 152 14.33 -1.02 10.80
C GLN A 152 14.67 -0.22 12.06
N SER A 153 13.71 0.54 12.62
CA SER A 153 13.96 1.29 13.85
C SER A 153 14.23 0.37 15.03
N GLU A 154 13.50 -0.74 15.14
CA GLU A 154 13.73 -1.73 16.21
C GLU A 154 15.11 -2.36 16.11
N VAL A 155 15.58 -2.70 14.91
CA VAL A 155 16.94 -3.21 14.70
C VAL A 155 17.98 -2.15 15.07
N GLN A 156 17.76 -0.87 14.71
CA GLN A 156 18.66 0.22 15.08
C GLN A 156 18.75 0.42 16.59
N GLU A 157 17.61 0.42 17.29
CA GLU A 157 17.54 0.53 18.75
C GLU A 157 18.25 -0.65 19.43
N ARG A 158 17.98 -1.89 18.99
CA ARG A 158 18.66 -3.09 19.52
C ARG A 158 20.17 -3.01 19.33
N ASN A 159 20.64 -2.55 18.17
CA ASN A 159 22.07 -2.39 17.90
C ASN A 159 22.68 -1.28 18.78
N ALA A 160 21.97 -0.18 19.01
CA ALA A 160 22.43 0.90 19.87
C ALA A 160 22.56 0.43 21.33
N ILE A 161 21.59 -0.32 21.84
CA ILE A 161 21.61 -0.92 23.18
C ILE A 161 22.78 -1.91 23.30
N ALA A 162 22.93 -2.82 22.33
CA ALA A 162 24.01 -3.81 22.34
C ALA A 162 25.40 -3.14 22.33
N LYS A 163 25.56 -2.05 21.59
CA LYS A 163 26.80 -1.26 21.59
C LYS A 163 27.05 -0.59 22.94
N ALA A 164 26.04 0.07 23.50
CA ALA A 164 26.15 0.72 24.81
C ALA A 164 26.49 -0.29 25.92
N GLU A 165 25.91 -1.49 25.86
CA GLU A 165 26.21 -2.57 26.80
C GLU A 165 27.67 -3.06 26.65
N ALA A 166 28.16 -3.24 25.42
CA ALA A 166 29.54 -3.62 25.17
C ALA A 166 30.53 -2.55 25.69
N ASP A 167 30.25 -1.27 25.45
CA ASP A 167 31.07 -0.15 25.91
C ASP A 167 31.09 -0.07 27.44
N ALA A 168 29.94 -0.25 28.11
CA ALA A 168 29.85 -0.30 29.57
C ALA A 168 30.63 -1.48 30.16
N ARG A 169 30.52 -2.68 29.56
CA ARG A 169 31.31 -3.86 29.97
C ARG A 169 32.81 -3.59 29.85
N ASN A 170 33.26 -3.01 28.74
CA ASN A 170 34.67 -2.65 28.55
C ASN A 170 35.15 -1.64 29.59
N LEU A 171 34.34 -0.62 29.91
CA LEU A 171 34.66 0.37 30.93
C LEU A 171 34.81 -0.28 32.32
N ILE A 172 33.88 -1.15 32.71
CA ILE A 172 33.95 -1.88 33.98
C ILE A 172 35.23 -2.72 34.05
N VAL A 173 35.54 -3.47 32.99
CA VAL A 173 36.79 -4.27 32.93
C VAL A 173 38.03 -3.37 33.03
N GLN A 174 38.05 -2.21 32.37
CA GLN A 174 39.15 -1.25 32.49
C GLN A 174 39.28 -0.69 33.91
N GLN A 175 38.17 -0.35 34.56
CA GLN A 175 38.17 0.14 35.94
C GLN A 175 38.65 -0.95 36.92
N GLU A 176 38.17 -2.18 36.80
CA GLU A 176 38.60 -3.30 37.62
C GLU A 176 40.09 -3.61 37.45
N THR A 177 40.58 -3.60 36.21
CA THR A 177 42.01 -3.83 35.94
C THR A 177 42.90 -2.72 36.48
N GLN A 178 42.47 -1.45 36.37
CA GLN A 178 43.16 -0.32 36.98
C GLN A 178 43.18 -0.43 38.52
N ALA A 179 42.04 -0.70 39.15
CA ALA A 179 41.95 -0.87 40.60
C ALA A 179 42.85 -2.03 41.11
N ARG A 180 42.87 -3.16 40.39
CA ARG A 180 43.78 -4.28 40.72
C ARG A 180 45.25 -3.88 40.62
N LEU A 181 45.62 -3.12 39.58
CA LEU A 181 46.98 -2.63 39.40
C LEU A 181 47.39 -1.65 40.51
N GLU A 182 46.48 -0.78 40.95
CA GLU A 182 46.71 0.13 42.07
C GLU A 182 46.93 -0.61 43.39
N ILE A 183 46.08 -1.60 43.70
CA ILE A 183 46.25 -2.46 44.88
C ILE A 183 47.61 -3.17 44.82
N GLN A 184 47.97 -3.76 43.68
CA GLN A 184 49.25 -4.44 43.52
C GLN A 184 50.44 -3.49 43.70
N ARG A 185 50.35 -2.25 43.17
CA ARG A 185 51.38 -1.22 43.38
C ARG A 185 51.50 -0.85 44.85
N GLN A 186 50.38 -0.63 45.55
CA GLN A 186 50.37 -0.33 46.98
C GLN A 186 50.99 -1.46 47.80
N GLU A 187 50.68 -2.73 47.49
CA GLU A 187 51.30 -3.89 48.13
C GLU A 187 52.82 -3.96 47.92
N VAL A 188 53.30 -3.66 46.71
CA VAL A 188 54.74 -3.62 46.41
C VAL A 188 55.40 -2.50 47.20
N VAL A 189 54.81 -1.30 47.24
CA VAL A 189 55.32 -0.17 48.01
C VAL A 189 55.35 -0.49 49.51
N HIS A 190 54.27 -1.06 50.05
CA HIS A 190 54.20 -1.46 51.45
C HIS A 190 55.25 -2.54 51.80
N ARG A 191 55.46 -3.52 50.93
CA ARG A 191 56.52 -4.53 51.10
C ARG A 191 57.92 -3.93 51.08
N GLN A 192 58.18 -2.95 50.21
CA GLN A 192 59.45 -2.23 50.18
C GLN A 192 59.68 -1.46 51.47
N GLN A 193 58.68 -0.72 51.95
CA GLN A 193 58.76 0.01 53.22
C GLN A 193 59.03 -0.92 54.41
N LEU A 194 58.34 -2.06 54.49
CA LEU A 194 58.62 -3.07 55.51
C LEU A 194 60.07 -3.56 55.44
N ALA A 195 60.54 -3.93 54.25
CA ALA A 195 61.92 -4.39 54.07
C ALA A 195 62.96 -3.31 54.45
N GLU A 196 62.70 -2.04 54.11
CA GLU A 196 63.55 -0.91 54.52
C GLU A 196 63.55 -0.74 56.05
N THR A 197 62.40 -0.79 56.70
CA THR A 197 62.33 -0.69 58.18
C THR A 197 63.02 -1.86 58.87
N GLU A 198 62.88 -3.08 58.36
CA GLU A 198 63.61 -4.25 58.86
C GLU A 198 65.13 -4.12 58.64
N ALA A 199 65.57 -3.64 57.48
CA ALA A 199 66.98 -3.41 57.19
C ALA A 199 67.57 -2.33 58.11
N GLN A 200 66.86 -1.22 58.33
CA GLN A 200 67.25 -0.18 59.28
C GLN A 200 67.31 -0.70 60.72
N ALA A 201 66.34 -1.53 61.13
CA ALA A 201 66.34 -2.15 62.45
C ALA A 201 67.53 -3.09 62.63
N ARG A 202 67.84 -3.93 61.63
CA ARG A 202 69.03 -4.80 61.63
C ARG A 202 70.33 -4.01 61.67
N GLN A 203 70.42 -2.91 60.92
CA GLN A 203 71.59 -2.04 60.94
C GLN A 203 71.78 -1.44 62.34
N LYS A 204 70.73 -0.89 62.95
CA LYS A 204 70.79 -0.37 64.33
C LYS A 204 71.19 -1.45 65.33
N LEU A 205 70.67 -2.68 65.19
CA LEU A 205 71.05 -3.79 66.04
C LEU A 205 72.53 -4.16 65.87
N ALA A 206 73.03 -4.21 64.64
CA ALA A 206 74.45 -4.47 64.36
C ALA A 206 75.37 -3.34 64.88
N GLU A 207 74.94 -2.08 64.80
CA GLU A 207 75.62 -0.92 65.40
C GLU A 207 75.61 -1.01 66.94
N GLN A 208 74.51 -1.46 67.55
CA GLN A 208 74.42 -1.71 68.98
C GLN A 208 75.30 -2.89 69.42
N GLU A 209 75.33 -3.99 68.67
CA GLU A 209 76.18 -5.14 68.96
C GLU A 209 77.67 -4.82 68.79
N SER A 210 78.05 -4.08 67.75
CA SER A 210 79.44 -3.66 67.53
C SER A 210 79.90 -2.66 68.58
N SER A 211 79.08 -1.68 68.95
CA SER A 211 79.39 -0.76 70.05
C SER A 211 79.44 -1.47 71.41
N ALA A 212 78.57 -2.45 71.67
CA ALA A 212 78.64 -3.29 72.85
C ALA A 212 79.91 -4.16 72.89
N ARG A 213 80.32 -4.72 71.74
CA ARG A 213 81.59 -5.46 71.62
C ARG A 213 82.80 -4.57 71.86
N LEU A 214 82.83 -3.37 71.29
CA LEU A 214 83.89 -2.38 71.54
C LEU A 214 83.95 -1.99 73.01
N ALA A 215 82.79 -1.81 73.67
CA ALA A 215 82.73 -1.53 75.10
C ALA A 215 83.26 -2.70 75.95
N ALA A 216 82.90 -3.95 75.59
CA ALA A 216 83.41 -5.15 76.24
C ALA A 216 84.93 -5.32 76.03
N GLU A 217 85.44 -5.05 74.83
CA GLU A 217 86.87 -5.12 74.52
C GLU A 217 87.66 -4.02 75.27
N GLN A 218 87.12 -2.80 75.34
CA GLN A 218 87.69 -1.73 76.20
C GLN A 218 87.67 -2.12 77.69
N GLN A 219 86.62 -2.82 78.13
CA GLN A 219 86.52 -3.32 79.50
C GLN A 219 87.55 -4.43 79.79
N GLU A 220 87.77 -5.36 78.86
CA GLU A 220 88.83 -6.38 78.98
C GLU A 220 90.23 -5.76 78.96
N VAL A 221 90.49 -4.81 78.06
CA VAL A 221 91.78 -4.12 77.98
C VAL A 221 92.05 -3.32 79.26
N SER A 222 91.05 -2.63 79.81
CA SER A 222 91.19 -1.91 81.08
C SER A 222 91.37 -2.85 82.27
N GLN A 223 90.70 -4.01 82.29
CA GLN A 223 90.94 -5.05 83.30
C GLN A 223 92.36 -5.62 83.20
N ARG A 224 92.87 -5.88 81.98
CA ARG A 224 94.27 -6.32 81.79
C ARG A 224 95.27 -5.27 82.24
N LEU A 225 95.00 -3.98 82.00
CA LEU A 225 95.84 -2.88 82.47
C LEU A 225 95.89 -2.82 84.01
N GLN A 226 94.76 -3.06 84.69
CA GLN A 226 94.69 -3.12 86.15
C GLN A 226 95.44 -4.33 86.72
N ILE A 227 95.39 -5.49 86.04
CA ILE A 227 96.14 -6.69 86.44
C ILE A 227 97.65 -6.48 86.27
N GLU A 228 98.10 -5.83 85.19
CA GLU A 228 99.52 -5.46 85.01
C GLU A 228 99.99 -4.44 86.06
N GLN A 229 99.17 -3.42 86.38
CA GLN A 229 99.48 -2.46 87.45
C GLN A 229 99.57 -3.15 88.82
N ALA A 230 98.71 -4.14 89.11
CA ALA A 230 98.78 -4.95 90.32
C ALA A 230 100.04 -5.84 90.38
N TYR A 231 100.49 -6.37 89.23
CA TYR A 231 101.74 -7.11 89.12
C TYR A 231 102.98 -6.21 89.32
N ALA A 232 102.96 -4.98 88.77
CA ALA A 232 104.04 -4.01 88.95
C ALA A 232 104.17 -3.55 90.42
N VAL A 233 103.05 -3.32 91.11
CA VAL A 233 103.05 -2.95 92.55
C VAL A 233 103.56 -4.09 93.44
N SER A 234 103.30 -5.35 93.08
CA SER A 234 103.78 -6.52 93.81
C SER A 234 105.28 -6.79 93.59
N ARG A 235 105.80 -6.50 92.38
CA ARG A 235 107.24 -6.62 92.05
C ARG A 235 108.10 -5.57 92.76
N HIS A 236 107.55 -4.38 93.02
CA HIS A 236 108.23 -3.35 93.81
C HIS A 236 108.27 -3.67 95.32
N LYS A 237 107.24 -4.32 95.87
CA LYS A 237 107.24 -4.75 97.29
C LYS A 237 108.20 -5.92 97.57
N LEU A 238 108.40 -6.85 96.62
CA LEU A 238 109.29 -8.00 96.83
C LEU A 238 110.79 -7.64 96.73
N ARG A 239 111.17 -6.57 96.02
CA ARG A 239 112.56 -6.08 95.95
C ARG A 239 112.96 -5.18 97.12
N LEU A 240 112.02 -4.65 97.89
CA LEU A 240 112.29 -3.73 99.00
C LEU A 240 112.44 -4.42 100.37
N ALA A 241 112.16 -5.73 100.48
CA ALA A 241 112.28 -6.49 101.72
C ALA A 241 113.59 -7.29 101.87
N LEU A 242 114.50 -7.25 100.88
CA LEU A 242 115.73 -8.06 100.88
C LEU A 242 117.04 -7.26 100.83
N PHE A 243 116.98 -5.93 100.89
CA PHE A 243 118.17 -5.06 101.00
C PHE A 243 117.95 -3.94 102.03
N GLY A 244 117.59 -4.33 103.25
CA GLY A 244 117.68 -3.48 104.44
C GLY A 244 119.05 -3.64 105.09
N GLY A 245 120.08 -3.06 104.48
CA GLY A 245 121.46 -3.14 104.96
C GLY A 245 122.40 -2.21 104.20
N GLY A 246 122.37 -0.93 104.54
CA GLY A 246 123.52 -0.02 104.38
C GLY A 246 123.58 0.85 103.12
N GLY A 247 123.58 2.17 103.34
CA GLY A 247 124.28 3.17 102.51
C GLY A 247 123.37 4.01 101.60
N ILE A 248 123.08 5.28 101.90
CA ILE A 248 123.93 6.48 101.72
C ILE A 248 123.72 7.18 100.36
N LEU A 249 123.29 8.45 100.46
CA LEU A 249 123.55 9.61 99.58
C LEU A 249 122.78 9.83 98.25
N ILE A 250 122.12 11.00 98.25
CA ILE A 250 122.21 12.10 97.26
C ILE A 250 121.53 11.95 95.88
N GLY A 251 120.76 12.99 95.55
CA GLY A 251 120.81 13.62 94.21
C GLY A 251 119.58 13.35 93.36
N ALA A 252 118.66 14.29 93.19
CA ALA A 252 118.78 15.54 92.42
C ALA A 252 118.92 15.34 90.90
N MET A 253 117.88 15.83 90.22
CA MET A 253 117.89 16.51 88.92
C MET A 253 117.98 15.71 87.61
N ALA A 254 117.29 16.34 86.65
CA ALA A 254 117.56 16.39 85.22
C ALA A 254 117.06 15.20 84.40
N ALA A 255 116.54 15.36 83.19
CA ALA A 255 116.29 16.52 82.34
C ALA A 255 115.57 15.95 81.09
N VAL A 256 114.55 16.65 80.57
CA VAL A 256 114.62 17.42 79.30
C VAL A 256 114.59 16.56 78.03
N ALA A 257 113.91 17.13 77.04
CA ALA A 257 114.10 17.00 75.61
C ALA A 257 113.08 16.08 74.93
N LEU A 258 112.06 16.61 74.27
CA LEU A 258 112.02 17.52 73.12
C LEU A 258 111.76 16.75 71.81
N LEU A 259 110.67 17.19 71.18
CA LEU A 259 110.55 17.51 69.74
C LEU A 259 110.13 16.42 68.75
N LYS A 260 109.03 16.79 68.08
CA LYS A 260 108.78 16.73 66.62
C LYS A 260 108.55 15.32 66.03
N LEU A 261 107.80 15.13 64.95
CA LEU A 261 107.19 15.97 63.91
C LEU A 261 106.12 15.06 63.27
N ALA A 262 104.88 15.53 63.14
CA ALA A 262 104.13 15.72 61.88
C ALA A 262 103.97 14.53 60.90
N GLY A 263 102.70 14.33 60.52
CA GLY A 263 102.23 13.71 59.27
C GLY A 263 102.27 12.18 59.30
N VAL A 264 101.18 11.45 59.11
CA VAL A 264 99.93 11.64 58.35
C VAL A 264 98.79 10.95 59.11
#